data_AF-A0A7J7ZVN1-F1
#
_entry.id   AF-A0A7J7ZVN1-F1
#
_cell.length_a   1.000
_cell.length_b   1.000
_cell.length_c   1.000
_cell.angle_alpha   90.00
_cell.angle_beta   90.00
_cell.angle_gamma   90.00
#
_symmetry.space_group_name_H-M   'P 1'
#
loop_
_entity.id
_entity.type
_entity.pdbx_description
1 polymer ?
#
loop_
_entity_poly.entity_id
_entity_poly.type
_entity_poly.pdbx_seq_one_letter_code
_entity_poly.pdbx_strand_id
1 'polypeptide(L)'
;MWCVPHLCKPDCTLVLLDTEGLGDVEKGDPKNDSWIFALAVLLCSSFVYNSLSTINHQALEQLHYVAELTELIRAKSSPTPDGVEDSSEFVSFFPDFIWVVRDFCLELELNGHPITADEYLENALKLVPGMNHKAQISNFRRECIRNFFPRRKCFVFDRPTNDKKLLANIEKVEDKQLDPYFKEETKNFCSYILTQARTKTLREGIMVTGKRLRTLVVTYVDAINNGSVPCLENAMTTLAQLENAGAVQKAANHYSEQMAQRVSFPTDTLQELLDLHTACEREAIAIFMEHSFKDDNQAFQKNLVEIIKDKQDKILLRNEEASVKFCQEKLEQLSKSLMEDISAGIFSVPGGHKLYVETKEKLEQEYWQVPRKGLKAHEVLQRFLQSQAATESSILQGDKGLTEEMKAMAAERAKKEAAEKEQELLRQKLQEQQQQMEAQKRSREENILQLKEKLEREKENILREQNMILEHKLKVQEDLLREGFKSKSEDMNAEINHLRNMIGSTQSDNSPLMTQIMDRLASEIDAICCASGKFFSNVLRGFGSLFKDK
;
A
#
# COMPACT_ATOMS: atom_id res chain seq x y z
N MET A 1 25.44 12.26 -7.62
CA MET A 1 25.00 11.41 -6.49
C MET A 1 25.89 10.19 -6.37
N TRP A 2 26.18 9.73 -5.17
CA TRP A 2 26.92 8.49 -4.92
C TRP A 2 26.17 7.65 -3.87
N CYS A 3 25.77 6.43 -4.26
CA CYS A 3 25.02 5.51 -3.39
C CYS A 3 25.96 4.42 -2.86
N VAL A 4 26.07 4.29 -1.54
CA VAL A 4 26.90 3.28 -0.88
C VAL A 4 26.12 2.58 0.25
N PRO A 5 26.43 1.31 0.58
CA PRO A 5 25.85 0.66 1.75
C PRO A 5 26.11 1.48 3.02
N HIS A 6 25.10 1.61 3.88
CA HIS A 6 25.26 2.39 5.09
C HIS A 6 26.08 1.61 6.14
N LEU A 7 27.20 2.19 6.58
CA LEU A 7 28.20 1.51 7.42
C LEU A 7 27.66 1.03 8.79
N CYS A 8 26.67 1.74 9.36
CA CYS A 8 26.09 1.41 10.68
C CYS A 8 24.64 0.86 10.61
N LYS A 9 24.01 0.77 9.43
CA LYS A 9 22.60 0.41 9.28
C LYS A 9 22.47 -0.57 8.10
N PRO A 10 22.44 -1.89 8.34
CA PRO A 10 22.59 -2.89 7.29
C PRO A 10 21.50 -2.83 6.22
N ASP A 11 20.28 -2.45 6.60
CA ASP A 11 19.12 -2.37 5.69
C ASP A 11 18.98 -0.99 5.01
N CYS A 12 19.98 -0.12 5.13
CA CYS A 12 19.94 1.24 4.60
C CYS A 12 21.05 1.50 3.56
N THR A 13 20.77 2.41 2.63
CA THR A 13 21.76 2.96 1.70
C THR A 13 22.03 4.41 2.07
N LEU A 14 23.31 4.77 2.17
CA LEU A 14 23.74 6.17 2.28
C LEU A 14 23.84 6.77 0.88
N VAL A 15 23.08 7.83 0.63
CA VAL A 15 23.11 8.57 -0.65
C VAL A 15 23.78 9.91 -0.42
N LEU A 16 24.96 10.09 -1.01
CA LEU A 16 25.70 11.36 -0.97
C LEU A 16 25.30 12.20 -2.18
N LEU A 17 24.74 13.37 -1.91
CA LEU A 17 24.34 14.36 -2.91
C LEU A 17 25.32 15.52 -2.83
N ASP A 18 26.24 15.59 -3.79
CA ASP A 18 27.13 16.72 -3.97
C ASP A 18 26.49 17.70 -4.96
N THR A 19 26.54 18.99 -4.63
CA THR A 19 25.89 20.05 -5.40
C THR A 19 26.93 20.97 -6.02
N GLU A 20 26.55 21.64 -7.10
CA GLU A 20 27.36 22.73 -7.64
C GLU A 20 27.56 23.86 -6.60
N GLY A 21 28.68 24.57 -6.68
CA GLY A 21 28.94 25.73 -5.84
C GLY A 21 27.94 26.87 -6.11
N LEU A 22 27.46 27.49 -5.04
CA LEU A 22 26.55 28.64 -5.09
C LEU A 22 27.33 29.93 -5.39
N GLY A 23 26.77 30.83 -6.19
CA GLY A 23 27.33 32.15 -6.47
C GLY A 23 28.48 32.15 -7.47
N ASP A 24 28.55 31.17 -8.37
CA ASP A 24 29.52 31.16 -9.47
C ASP A 24 29.16 32.25 -10.50
N VAL A 25 30.12 33.14 -10.75
CA VAL A 25 29.97 34.35 -11.58
C VAL A 25 29.85 34.01 -13.07
N GLU A 26 30.29 32.81 -13.47
CA GLU A 26 30.17 32.34 -14.86
C GLU A 26 28.78 31.76 -15.20
N LYS A 27 27.88 31.66 -14.20
CA LYS A 27 26.50 31.18 -14.39
C LYS A 27 25.61 32.25 -15.01
N GLY A 28 24.88 31.88 -16.08
CA GLY A 28 23.99 32.78 -16.81
C GLY A 28 22.60 32.99 -16.18
N ASP A 29 22.13 32.10 -15.29
CA ASP A 29 20.84 32.22 -14.60
C ASP A 29 21.01 32.17 -13.06
N PRO A 30 20.80 33.31 -12.36
CA PRO A 30 20.91 33.36 -10.90
C PRO A 30 19.84 32.51 -10.18
N LYS A 31 18.74 32.12 -10.85
CA LYS A 31 17.70 31.26 -10.24
C LYS A 31 18.09 29.80 -10.13
N ASN A 32 19.07 29.35 -10.91
CA ASN A 32 19.49 27.94 -10.88
C ASN A 32 20.07 27.57 -9.51
N ASP A 33 20.81 28.48 -8.87
CA ASP A 33 21.36 28.27 -7.53
C ASP A 33 20.26 28.08 -6.48
N SER A 34 19.19 28.89 -6.55
CA SER A 34 18.04 28.75 -5.66
C SER A 34 17.30 27.42 -5.87
N TRP A 35 17.20 26.94 -7.12
CA TRP A 35 16.62 25.63 -7.42
C TRP A 35 17.48 24.46 -6.94
N ILE A 36 18.80 24.53 -7.12
CA ILE A 36 19.74 23.52 -6.60
C ILE A 36 19.61 23.45 -5.08
N PHE A 37 19.55 24.60 -4.41
CA PHE A 37 19.35 24.69 -2.97
C PHE A 37 18.02 24.06 -2.53
N ALA A 38 16.91 24.42 -3.18
CA ALA A 38 15.59 23.87 -2.88
C ALA A 38 15.52 22.35 -3.10
N LEU A 39 16.08 21.84 -4.21
CA LEU A 39 16.13 20.40 -4.50
C LEU A 39 16.99 19.64 -3.49
N ALA A 40 18.14 20.20 -3.09
CA ALA A 40 18.99 19.58 -2.08
C ALA A 40 18.25 19.44 -0.74
N VAL A 41 17.53 20.48 -0.30
CA VAL A 41 16.69 20.45 0.90
C VAL A 41 15.58 19.40 0.78
N LEU A 42 14.85 19.34 -0.35
CA LEU A 42 13.75 18.39 -0.54
C LEU A 42 14.21 16.93 -0.56
N LEU A 43 15.36 16.64 -1.15
CA LEU A 43 15.81 15.27 -1.41
C LEU A 43 16.65 14.65 -0.28
N CYS A 44 17.31 15.46 0.55
CA CYS A 44 18.14 14.96 1.64
C CYS A 44 17.37 14.78 2.96
N SER A 45 17.92 13.98 3.88
CA SER A 45 17.49 13.90 5.28
C SER A 45 18.40 14.68 6.23
N SER A 46 19.62 15.01 5.79
CA SER A 46 20.56 15.88 6.48
C SER A 46 21.19 16.81 5.46
N PHE A 47 20.97 18.11 5.63
CA PHE A 47 21.44 19.15 4.74
C PHE A 47 22.70 19.78 5.31
N VAL A 48 23.83 19.61 4.61
CA VAL A 48 25.12 20.14 5.03
C VAL A 48 25.38 21.45 4.30
N TYR A 49 25.31 22.57 5.02
CA TYR A 49 25.71 23.87 4.51
C TYR A 49 27.17 24.14 4.90
N ASN A 50 28.03 24.30 3.89
CA ASN A 50 29.47 24.46 4.08
C ASN A 50 29.91 25.89 3.76
N SER A 51 30.55 26.57 4.72
CA SER A 51 31.10 27.92 4.55
C SER A 51 32.54 28.01 5.05
N LEU A 52 33.25 29.07 4.64
CA LEU A 52 34.61 29.36 5.10
C LEU A 52 34.62 30.31 6.31
N SER A 53 35.65 30.19 7.13
CA SER A 53 36.03 31.08 8.23
C SER A 53 35.05 31.13 9.40
N THR A 54 34.04 32.01 9.37
CA THR A 54 33.20 32.29 10.55
C THR A 54 31.75 32.58 10.14
N ILE A 55 30.81 32.38 11.06
CA ILE A 55 29.40 32.74 10.88
C ILE A 55 29.25 34.23 11.21
N ASN A 56 29.62 35.08 10.26
CA ASN A 56 29.46 36.53 10.35
C ASN A 56 28.17 36.98 9.64
N HIS A 57 27.92 38.29 9.62
CA HIS A 57 26.73 38.83 8.95
C HIS A 57 26.68 38.49 7.46
N GLN A 58 27.82 38.52 6.76
CA GLN A 58 27.91 38.20 5.34
C GLN A 58 27.58 36.73 5.06
N ALA A 59 28.05 35.79 5.90
CA ALA A 59 27.71 34.38 5.78
C ALA A 59 26.20 34.14 5.94
N LEU A 60 25.55 34.89 6.85
CA LEU A 60 24.10 34.86 7.00
C LEU A 60 23.37 35.54 5.82
N GLU A 61 23.97 36.52 5.15
CA GLU A 61 23.41 37.09 3.92
C GLU A 61 23.49 36.13 2.73
N GLN A 62 24.55 35.32 2.66
CA GLN A 62 24.70 34.27 1.66
C GLN A 62 23.66 33.15 1.83
N LEU A 63 23.01 33.03 3.00
CA LEU A 63 21.87 32.16 3.24
C LEU A 63 20.51 32.75 2.81
N HIS A 64 20.49 33.78 1.96
CA HIS A 64 19.25 34.29 1.38
C HIS A 64 18.43 33.21 0.66
N TYR A 65 19.05 32.16 0.11
CA TYR A 65 18.36 31.00 -0.46
C TYR A 65 17.37 30.32 0.51
N VAL A 66 17.66 30.35 1.82
CA VAL A 66 16.74 29.81 2.84
C VAL A 66 15.45 30.64 2.93
N ALA A 67 15.57 31.96 2.76
CA ALA A 67 14.44 32.87 2.73
C ALA A 67 13.59 32.69 1.47
N GLU A 68 14.20 32.30 0.34
CA GLU A 68 13.50 32.03 -0.91
C GLU A 68 12.76 30.69 -0.92
N LEU A 69 13.05 29.77 0.02
CA LEU A 69 12.39 28.46 0.07
C LEU A 69 10.86 28.54 0.16
N THR A 70 10.32 29.59 0.80
CA THR A 70 8.87 29.80 0.89
C THR A 70 8.24 30.14 -0.46
N GLU A 71 9.03 30.65 -1.41
CA GLU A 71 8.59 30.93 -2.78
C GLU A 71 8.85 29.76 -3.73
N LEU A 72 9.83 28.91 -3.40
CA LEU A 72 10.32 27.83 -4.27
C LEU A 72 9.75 26.45 -3.91
N ILE A 73 9.19 26.26 -2.72
CA ILE A 73 8.66 24.98 -2.25
C ILE A 73 7.24 25.18 -1.77
N ARG A 74 6.37 24.19 -2.08
CA ARG A 74 5.04 24.08 -1.48
C ARG A 74 4.88 22.77 -0.71
N ALA A 75 4.35 22.84 0.50
CA ALA A 75 3.91 21.66 1.23
C ALA A 75 2.58 21.15 0.67
N LYS A 76 1.60 22.04 0.50
CA LYS A 76 0.25 21.75 -0.01
C LYS A 76 0.01 22.30 -1.41
N SER A 77 -0.85 21.62 -2.14
CA SER A 77 -1.27 21.97 -3.51
C SER A 77 -2.32 23.08 -3.54
N SER A 78 -3.17 23.15 -2.51
CA SER A 78 -4.23 24.14 -2.34
C SER A 78 -3.90 25.15 -1.22
N PRO A 79 -4.40 26.40 -1.33
CA PRO A 79 -4.27 27.37 -0.25
C PRO A 79 -5.00 26.88 1.00
N THR A 80 -4.38 27.03 2.17
CA THR A 80 -4.98 26.75 3.48
C THR A 80 -6.17 27.69 3.73
N PRO A 81 -7.37 27.17 4.08
CA PRO A 81 -8.56 28.00 4.30
C PRO A 81 -8.43 29.03 5.44
N ASP A 82 -7.55 28.76 6.41
CA ASP A 82 -7.47 29.47 7.68
C ASP A 82 -6.35 30.53 7.73
N GLY A 83 -5.72 30.87 6.59
CA GLY A 83 -4.66 31.89 6.52
C GLY A 83 -3.32 31.50 7.15
N VAL A 84 -3.16 30.22 7.55
CA VAL A 84 -1.90 29.66 8.04
C VAL A 84 -0.92 29.53 6.88
N GLU A 85 0.31 30.05 7.02
CA GLU A 85 1.32 29.93 5.96
C GLU A 85 1.69 28.47 5.67
N ASP A 86 1.85 28.13 4.39
CA ASP A 86 2.32 26.81 3.93
C ASP A 86 3.72 26.46 4.48
N SER A 87 4.52 27.48 4.78
CA SER A 87 5.83 27.38 5.42
C SER A 87 5.79 26.78 6.83
N SER A 88 4.65 26.88 7.53
CA SER A 88 4.46 26.35 8.89
C SER A 88 4.60 24.83 8.97
N GLU A 89 4.48 24.18 7.82
CA GLU A 89 4.44 22.75 7.60
C GLU A 89 5.81 22.16 7.21
N PHE A 90 6.81 23.00 6.94
CA PHE A 90 8.14 22.59 6.46
C PHE A 90 8.90 21.69 7.45
N VAL A 91 8.75 21.95 8.75
CA VAL A 91 9.35 21.16 9.85
C VAL A 91 9.09 19.66 9.72
N SER A 92 7.95 19.28 9.13
CA SER A 92 7.55 17.88 9.00
C SER A 92 8.40 17.05 8.03
N PHE A 93 9.00 17.69 7.01
CA PHE A 93 9.71 17.00 5.93
C PHE A 93 11.10 17.58 5.62
N PHE A 94 11.43 18.73 6.19
CA PHE A 94 12.74 19.35 6.05
C PHE A 94 13.82 18.51 6.76
N PRO A 95 15.04 18.51 6.21
CA PRO A 95 16.17 17.74 6.74
C PRO A 95 16.70 18.34 8.05
N ASP A 96 17.58 17.62 8.72
CA ASP A 96 18.42 18.21 9.76
C ASP A 96 19.42 19.19 9.12
N PHE A 97 19.52 20.40 9.65
CA PHE A 97 20.46 21.42 9.15
C PHE A 97 21.81 21.29 9.84
N ILE A 98 22.87 21.12 9.07
CA ILE A 98 24.23 20.97 9.58
C ILE A 98 25.10 22.07 8.98
N TRP A 99 25.57 23.00 9.81
CA TRP A 99 26.49 24.05 9.37
C TRP A 99 27.93 23.61 9.61
N VAL A 100 28.66 23.38 8.53
CA VAL A 100 30.09 23.10 8.53
C VAL A 100 30.86 24.39 8.26
N VAL A 101 31.64 24.85 9.24
CA VAL A 101 32.49 26.03 9.12
C VAL A 101 33.93 25.59 8.96
N ARG A 102 34.48 25.79 7.77
CA ARG A 102 35.84 25.38 7.38
C ARG A 102 36.84 26.49 7.69
N ASP A 103 38.09 26.13 7.93
CA ASP A 103 39.17 27.06 8.25
C ASP A 103 38.78 28.00 9.42
N PHE A 104 38.18 27.44 10.46
CA PHE A 104 37.76 28.18 11.64
C PHE A 104 38.98 28.74 12.38
N CYS A 105 38.94 30.02 12.73
CA CYS A 105 40.08 30.75 13.29
C CYS A 105 39.77 31.44 14.63
N LEU A 106 38.56 31.27 15.16
CA LEU A 106 38.16 31.86 16.44
C LEU A 106 38.30 30.84 17.57
N GLU A 107 38.47 31.31 18.78
CA GLU A 107 38.26 30.48 19.96
C GLU A 107 36.75 30.38 20.22
N LEU A 108 36.25 29.17 20.50
CA LEU A 108 34.86 28.93 20.85
C LEU A 108 34.59 29.42 22.28
N GLU A 109 34.61 30.74 22.46
CA GLU A 109 34.32 31.39 23.73
C GLU A 109 33.25 32.48 23.56
N LEU A 110 32.34 32.56 24.54
CA LEU A 110 31.35 33.62 24.64
C LEU A 110 31.35 34.17 26.06
N ASN A 111 31.56 35.48 26.19
CA ASN A 111 31.68 36.17 27.48
C ASN A 111 32.76 35.55 28.41
N GLY A 112 33.86 35.05 27.84
CA GLY A 112 34.95 34.41 28.58
C GLY A 112 34.64 32.99 29.09
N HIS A 113 33.55 32.38 28.63
CA HIS A 113 33.23 30.98 28.90
C HIS A 113 33.36 30.15 27.61
N PRO A 114 33.96 28.95 27.68
CA PRO A 114 34.03 28.06 26.54
C PRO A 114 32.63 27.60 26.16
N ILE A 115 32.35 27.58 24.86
CA ILE A 115 31.10 27.15 24.26
C ILE A 115 31.35 26.01 23.27
N THR A 116 30.32 25.25 22.99
CA THR A 116 30.31 24.25 21.92
C THR A 116 30.08 24.90 20.55
N ALA A 117 30.43 24.20 19.47
CA ALA A 117 30.11 24.65 18.12
C ALA A 117 28.59 24.84 17.91
N ASP A 118 27.76 24.01 18.55
CA ASP A 118 26.30 24.14 18.50
C ASP A 118 25.83 25.42 19.19
N GLU A 119 26.37 25.74 20.36
CA GLU A 119 26.08 27.00 21.05
C GLU A 119 26.58 28.22 20.25
N TYR A 120 27.69 28.08 19.52
CA TYR A 120 28.17 29.11 18.60
C TYR A 120 27.15 29.39 17.48
N LEU A 121 26.61 28.33 16.86
CA LEU A 121 25.56 28.45 15.85
C LEU A 121 24.27 29.05 16.42
N GLU A 122 23.77 28.54 17.54
CA GLU A 122 22.54 29.08 18.16
C GLU A 122 22.73 30.54 18.58
N ASN A 123 23.93 30.94 19.02
CA ASN A 123 24.24 32.35 19.28
C ASN A 123 24.23 33.21 18.00
N ALA A 124 24.74 32.70 16.87
CA ALA A 124 24.69 33.40 15.59
C ALA A 124 23.26 33.57 15.03
N LEU A 125 22.36 32.64 15.38
CA LEU A 125 20.95 32.61 14.99
C LEU A 125 20.01 33.38 15.94
N LYS A 126 20.52 33.95 17.04
CA LYS A 126 19.73 34.87 17.87
C LYS A 126 19.27 36.08 17.07
N LEU A 127 18.04 36.51 17.31
CA LEU A 127 17.49 37.66 16.61
C LEU A 127 18.16 38.96 17.10
N VAL A 128 18.41 39.86 16.16
CA VAL A 128 18.99 41.18 16.46
C VAL A 128 17.87 42.13 16.90
N PRO A 129 17.99 42.80 18.06
CA PRO A 129 17.00 43.78 18.49
C PRO A 129 16.89 44.98 17.54
N GLY A 130 15.68 45.50 17.38
CA GLY A 130 15.41 46.70 16.59
C GLY A 130 14.49 46.45 15.38
N MET A 131 13.76 47.51 14.99
CA MET A 131 12.75 47.46 13.92
C MET A 131 13.22 48.06 12.60
N ASN A 132 14.53 48.28 12.42
CA ASN A 132 15.04 48.82 11.17
C ASN A 132 14.99 47.76 10.05
N HIS A 133 14.88 48.21 8.80
CA HIS A 133 14.71 47.33 7.64
C HIS A 133 15.84 46.28 7.49
N LYS A 134 17.08 46.67 7.81
CA LYS A 134 18.23 45.74 7.78
C LYS A 134 18.12 44.65 8.84
N ALA A 135 17.69 44.99 10.06
CA ALA A 135 17.45 44.04 11.13
C ALA A 135 16.28 43.11 10.80
N GLN A 136 15.22 43.61 10.16
CA GLN A 136 14.10 42.78 9.71
C GLN A 136 14.53 41.73 8.68
N ILE A 137 15.26 42.12 7.61
CA ILE A 137 15.79 41.16 6.62
C ILE A 137 16.73 40.14 7.27
N SER A 138 17.62 40.63 8.13
CA SER A 138 18.60 39.79 8.84
C SER A 138 17.91 38.81 9.79
N ASN A 139 16.83 39.23 10.47
CA ASN A 139 16.05 38.38 11.36
C ASN A 139 15.21 37.37 10.58
N PHE A 140 14.61 37.76 9.46
CA PHE A 140 13.81 36.85 8.63
C PHE A 140 14.59 35.59 8.24
N ARG A 141 15.85 35.74 7.79
CA ARG A 141 16.73 34.61 7.46
C ARG A 141 16.98 33.69 8.66
N ARG A 142 17.22 34.26 9.84
CA ARG A 142 17.41 33.49 11.09
C ARG A 142 16.14 32.77 11.50
N GLU A 143 14.99 33.40 11.32
CA GLU A 143 13.68 32.82 11.60
C GLU A 143 13.40 31.65 10.66
N CYS A 144 13.64 31.79 9.36
CA CYS A 144 13.51 30.67 8.42
C CYS A 144 14.38 29.47 8.85
N ILE A 145 15.64 29.68 9.24
CA ILE A 145 16.50 28.59 9.71
C ILE A 145 15.96 27.96 11.01
N ARG A 146 15.49 28.78 11.95
CA ARG A 146 14.94 28.32 13.24
C ARG A 146 13.62 27.56 13.07
N ASN A 147 12.76 28.05 12.17
CA ASN A 147 11.40 27.61 11.96
C ASN A 147 11.29 26.44 10.99
N PHE A 148 12.13 26.35 9.96
CA PHE A 148 11.97 25.32 8.92
C PHE A 148 12.71 24.03 9.25
N PHE A 149 13.88 24.12 9.89
CA PHE A 149 14.72 22.96 10.16
C PHE A 149 14.48 22.42 11.58
N PRO A 150 14.08 21.14 11.73
CA PRO A 150 13.71 20.56 13.01
C PRO A 150 14.90 20.44 13.97
N ARG A 151 16.10 20.18 13.44
CA ARG A 151 17.35 20.13 14.20
C ARG A 151 18.43 20.92 13.49
N ARG A 152 19.30 21.52 14.28
CA ARG A 152 20.46 22.28 13.83
C ARG A 152 21.69 21.74 14.54
N LYS A 153 22.77 21.54 13.80
CA LYS A 153 24.06 21.04 14.29
C LYS A 153 25.17 21.89 13.67
N CYS A 154 26.24 22.13 14.39
CA CYS A 154 27.42 22.82 13.88
C CYS A 154 28.68 22.00 14.09
N PHE A 155 29.57 22.07 13.09
CA PHE A 155 30.93 21.58 13.17
C PHE A 155 31.87 22.68 12.70
N VAL A 156 32.92 22.94 13.48
CA VAL A 156 33.99 23.85 13.10
C VAL A 156 35.22 23.02 12.79
N PHE A 157 35.84 23.30 11.65
CA PHE A 157 37.02 22.59 11.19
C PHE A 157 38.18 23.57 11.14
N ASP A 158 39.25 23.22 11.85
CA ASP A 158 40.53 23.89 11.67
C ASP A 158 41.04 23.69 10.25
N ARG A 159 42.01 24.51 9.87
CA ARG A 159 42.63 24.39 8.55
C ARG A 159 43.30 23.01 8.43
N PRO A 160 43.05 22.24 7.35
CA PRO A 160 43.57 20.86 7.22
C PRO A 160 45.09 20.77 7.32
N THR A 161 45.78 21.81 6.83
CA THR A 161 47.23 21.97 6.92
C THR A 161 47.60 23.43 6.71
N ASN A 162 48.69 23.88 7.34
CA ASN A 162 49.24 25.22 7.14
C ASN A 162 50.15 25.32 5.88
N ASP A 163 50.52 24.18 5.27
CA ASP A 163 51.32 24.18 4.05
C ASP A 163 50.44 24.39 2.81
N LYS A 164 50.65 25.51 2.11
CA LYS A 164 49.92 25.88 0.90
C LYS A 164 50.06 24.86 -0.24
N LYS A 165 51.22 24.20 -0.38
CA LYS A 165 51.45 23.20 -1.45
C LYS A 165 50.69 21.91 -1.17
N LEU A 166 50.63 21.49 0.09
CA LEU A 166 49.83 20.35 0.51
C LEU A 166 48.34 20.66 0.39
N LEU A 167 47.91 21.84 0.83
CA LEU A 167 46.51 22.27 0.72
C LEU A 167 46.01 22.31 -0.75
N ALA A 168 46.84 22.76 -1.69
CA ALA A 168 46.52 22.75 -3.11
C ALA A 168 46.37 21.33 -3.71
N ASN A 169 46.91 20.31 -3.03
CA ASN A 169 46.86 18.91 -3.45
C ASN A 169 46.22 18.04 -2.36
N ILE A 170 45.24 18.57 -1.63
CA ILE A 170 44.72 17.96 -0.39
C ILE A 170 44.24 16.52 -0.58
N GLU A 171 43.71 16.18 -1.76
CA GLU A 171 43.26 14.83 -2.13
C GLU A 171 44.39 13.78 -2.11
N LYS A 172 45.64 14.20 -2.24
CA LYS A 172 46.84 13.33 -2.28
C LYS A 172 47.64 13.37 -0.97
N VAL A 173 47.22 14.18 0.00
CA VAL A 173 47.93 14.34 1.28
C VAL A 173 47.62 13.15 2.18
N GLU A 174 48.65 12.56 2.79
CA GLU A 174 48.46 11.47 3.75
C GLU A 174 47.92 11.99 5.09
N ASP A 175 47.07 11.21 5.77
CA ASP A 175 46.48 11.56 7.07
C ASP A 175 47.50 12.03 8.11
N LYS A 176 48.72 11.48 8.11
CA LYS A 176 49.78 11.89 9.06
C LYS A 176 50.23 13.34 8.91
N GLN A 177 50.00 13.94 7.74
CA GLN A 177 50.38 15.31 7.39
C GLN A 177 49.25 16.32 7.65
N LEU A 178 48.05 15.84 7.97
CA LEU A 178 46.91 16.66 8.34
C LEU A 178 46.99 17.07 9.80
N ASP A 179 46.44 18.25 10.09
CA ASP A 179 46.29 18.75 11.44
C ASP A 179 45.53 17.73 12.34
N PRO A 180 46.01 17.45 13.56
CA PRO A 180 45.37 16.50 14.47
C PRO A 180 43.92 16.85 14.82
N TYR A 181 43.62 18.13 15.08
CA TYR A 181 42.27 18.59 15.43
C TYR A 181 41.34 18.49 14.22
N PHE A 182 41.82 18.86 13.02
CA PHE A 182 41.07 18.64 11.78
C PHE A 182 40.67 17.17 11.59
N LYS A 183 41.58 16.23 11.86
CA LYS A 183 41.28 14.78 11.76
C LYS A 183 40.29 14.31 12.80
N GLU A 184 40.41 14.79 14.03
CA GLU A 184 39.48 14.46 15.11
C GLU A 184 38.08 14.95 14.77
N GLU A 185 37.94 16.21 14.35
CA GLU A 185 36.65 16.77 13.95
C GLU A 185 36.08 16.10 12.70
N THR A 186 36.91 15.70 11.74
CA THR A 186 36.46 14.89 10.59
C THR A 186 35.87 13.56 11.04
N LYS A 187 36.50 12.87 12.00
CA LYS A 187 35.94 11.62 12.57
C LYS A 187 34.64 11.88 13.32
N ASN A 188 34.57 12.96 14.11
CA ASN A 188 33.36 13.34 14.85
C ASN A 188 32.20 13.65 13.91
N PHE A 189 32.45 14.41 12.84
CA PHE A 189 31.47 14.71 11.79
C PHE A 189 30.99 13.44 11.09
N CYS A 190 31.90 12.60 10.59
CA CYS A 190 31.52 11.34 9.92
C CYS A 190 30.75 10.42 10.86
N SER A 191 31.17 10.28 12.12
CA SER A 191 30.47 9.50 13.15
C SER A 191 29.06 10.04 13.37
N TYR A 192 28.89 11.36 13.48
CA TYR A 192 27.59 11.99 13.63
C TYR A 192 26.68 11.69 12.44
N ILE A 193 27.15 11.84 11.21
CA ILE A 193 26.36 11.51 10.01
C ILE A 193 25.96 10.02 10.02
N LEU A 194 26.89 9.12 10.31
CA LEU A 194 26.62 7.68 10.29
C LEU A 194 25.70 7.20 11.42
N THR A 195 25.67 7.89 12.57
CA THR A 195 24.91 7.45 13.75
C THR A 195 23.62 8.24 13.97
N GLN A 196 23.62 9.54 13.69
CA GLN A 196 22.51 10.45 14.00
C GLN A 196 21.67 10.82 12.79
N ALA A 197 22.20 10.75 11.55
CA ALA A 197 21.42 11.10 10.37
C ALA A 197 20.22 10.16 10.22
N ARG A 198 19.04 10.77 10.04
CA ARG A 198 17.78 10.06 9.91
C ARG A 198 17.63 9.48 8.51
N THR A 199 16.88 8.39 8.39
CA THR A 199 16.42 7.92 7.08
C THR A 199 15.49 8.97 6.49
N LYS A 200 15.58 9.25 5.19
CA LYS A 200 14.68 10.20 4.54
C LYS A 200 13.24 9.66 4.58
N THR A 201 12.34 10.46 5.13
CA THR A 201 10.90 10.22 5.18
C THR A 201 10.16 11.35 4.49
N LEU A 202 9.00 11.03 3.90
CA LEU A 202 7.97 12.00 3.56
C LEU A 202 6.98 12.11 4.74
N ARG A 203 5.86 12.80 4.54
CA ARG A 203 4.78 12.82 5.53
C ARG A 203 4.24 11.42 5.81
N GLU A 204 3.56 11.30 6.94
CA GLU A 204 2.93 10.06 7.41
C GLU A 204 3.94 8.93 7.65
N GLY A 205 5.22 9.28 7.80
CA GLY A 205 6.31 8.33 8.08
C GLY A 205 6.76 7.50 6.88
N ILE A 206 6.39 7.89 5.65
CA ILE A 206 6.71 7.13 4.43
C ILE A 206 8.22 7.19 4.16
N MET A 207 8.92 6.08 4.37
CA MET A 207 10.37 5.98 4.11
C MET A 207 10.68 6.07 2.60
N VAL A 208 11.71 6.85 2.24
CA VAL A 208 12.13 6.99 0.84
C VAL A 208 13.10 5.89 0.45
N THR A 209 12.67 5.01 -0.46
CA THR A 209 13.50 4.00 -1.12
C THR A 209 14.16 4.56 -2.39
N GLY A 210 15.09 3.83 -3.02
CA GLY A 210 15.68 4.25 -4.29
C GLY A 210 14.66 4.49 -5.41
N LYS A 211 13.60 3.67 -5.48
CA LYS A 211 12.49 3.86 -6.43
C LYS A 211 11.72 5.15 -6.14
N ARG A 212 11.41 5.41 -4.86
CA ARG A 212 10.74 6.64 -4.43
C ARG A 212 11.60 7.88 -4.70
N LEU A 213 12.89 7.83 -4.39
CA LEU A 213 13.83 8.93 -4.63
C LEU A 213 13.89 9.29 -6.13
N ARG A 214 13.96 8.28 -7.01
CA ARG A 214 13.90 8.50 -8.46
C ARG A 214 12.64 9.26 -8.86
N THR A 215 11.47 8.83 -8.39
CA THR A 215 10.21 9.51 -8.71
C THR A 215 10.19 10.93 -8.16
N LEU A 216 10.63 11.15 -6.92
CA LEU A 216 10.73 12.51 -6.33
C LEU A 216 11.60 13.43 -7.19
N VAL A 217 12.79 12.97 -7.59
CA VAL A 217 13.70 13.75 -8.45
C VAL A 217 13.01 14.12 -9.76
N VAL A 218 12.40 13.15 -10.45
CA VAL A 218 11.70 13.39 -11.72
C VAL A 218 10.55 14.38 -11.50
N THR A 219 9.68 14.15 -10.51
CA THR A 219 8.53 15.02 -10.25
C THR A 219 8.93 16.45 -9.92
N TYR A 220 9.96 16.66 -9.08
CA TYR A 220 10.41 18.00 -8.72
C TYR A 220 11.10 18.72 -9.89
N VAL A 221 11.96 18.03 -10.63
CA VAL A 221 12.66 18.62 -11.79
C VAL A 221 11.67 18.94 -12.92
N ASP A 222 10.70 18.06 -13.17
CA ASP A 222 9.64 18.32 -14.16
C ASP A 222 8.77 19.51 -13.76
N ALA A 223 8.45 19.68 -12.47
CA ALA A 223 7.74 20.86 -11.99
C ALA A 223 8.50 22.15 -12.32
N ILE A 224 9.80 22.19 -12.00
CA ILE A 224 10.69 23.33 -12.26
C ILE A 224 10.77 23.63 -13.76
N ASN A 225 11.01 22.61 -14.58
CA ASN A 225 11.14 22.76 -16.04
C ASN A 225 9.84 23.26 -16.70
N ASN A 226 8.68 22.97 -16.09
CA ASN A 226 7.38 23.45 -16.55
C ASN A 226 6.99 24.82 -15.95
N GLY A 227 7.91 25.50 -15.25
CA GLY A 227 7.68 26.81 -14.64
C GLY A 227 6.83 26.79 -13.37
N SER A 228 6.65 25.61 -12.77
CA SER A 228 5.95 25.42 -11.50
C SER A 228 6.94 25.19 -10.35
N VAL A 229 6.48 25.36 -9.11
CA VAL A 229 7.29 25.07 -7.91
C VAL A 229 7.12 23.60 -7.50
N PRO A 230 8.19 22.92 -7.06
CA PRO A 230 8.11 21.63 -6.38
C PRO A 230 7.08 21.63 -5.24
N CYS A 231 6.15 20.68 -5.29
CA CYS A 231 5.11 20.51 -4.27
C CYS A 231 5.16 19.11 -3.66
N LEU A 232 5.26 19.02 -2.34
CA LEU A 232 5.37 17.76 -1.61
C LEU A 232 4.09 16.92 -1.75
N GLU A 233 2.93 17.51 -1.54
CA GLU A 233 1.65 16.81 -1.65
C GLU A 233 1.43 16.20 -3.04
N ASN A 234 1.75 16.95 -4.10
CA ASN A 234 1.66 16.46 -5.48
C ASN A 234 2.61 15.28 -5.71
N ALA A 235 3.85 15.38 -5.23
CA ALA A 235 4.83 14.30 -5.35
C ALA A 235 4.39 13.05 -4.59
N MET A 236 3.78 13.19 -3.40
CA MET A 236 3.19 12.08 -2.66
C MET A 236 2.02 11.44 -3.43
N THR A 237 1.15 12.24 -4.06
CA THR A 237 0.03 11.73 -4.87
C THR A 237 0.53 10.97 -6.10
N THR A 238 1.56 11.47 -6.80
CA THR A 238 2.19 10.75 -7.91
C THR A 238 2.82 9.44 -7.46
N LEU A 239 3.51 9.43 -6.32
CA LEU A 239 4.07 8.21 -5.73
C LEU A 239 2.96 7.20 -5.37
N ALA A 240 1.88 7.65 -4.72
CA ALA A 240 0.76 6.81 -4.32
C ALA A 240 0.11 6.13 -5.54
N GLN A 241 -0.13 6.89 -6.61
CA GLN A 241 -0.69 6.33 -7.84
C GLN A 241 0.17 5.20 -8.44
N LEU A 242 1.48 5.40 -8.53
CA LEU A 242 2.41 4.42 -9.09
C LEU A 242 2.58 3.20 -8.20
N GLU A 243 2.68 3.39 -6.88
CA GLU A 243 2.90 2.30 -5.94
C GLU A 243 1.63 1.51 -5.66
N ASN A 244 0.48 2.15 -5.50
CA ASN A 244 -0.79 1.47 -5.27
C ASN A 244 -1.18 0.62 -6.48
N ALA A 245 -0.97 1.10 -7.71
CA ALA A 245 -1.15 0.28 -8.91
C ALA A 245 -0.25 -0.96 -8.91
N GLY A 246 1.02 -0.80 -8.50
CA GLY A 246 1.94 -1.92 -8.33
C GLY A 246 1.53 -2.88 -7.20
N ALA A 247 0.99 -2.37 -6.10
CA ALA A 247 0.51 -3.13 -4.95
C ALA A 247 -0.71 -4.00 -5.32
N VAL A 248 -1.67 -3.44 -6.07
CA VAL A 248 -2.82 -4.19 -6.62
C VAL A 248 -2.33 -5.35 -7.48
N GLN A 249 -1.41 -5.10 -8.42
CA GLN A 249 -0.89 -6.15 -9.28
C GLN A 249 -0.14 -7.23 -8.49
N LYS A 250 0.69 -6.83 -7.52
CA LYS A 250 1.44 -7.76 -6.66
C LYS A 250 0.50 -8.65 -5.85
N ALA A 251 -0.51 -8.07 -5.20
CA ALA A 251 -1.51 -8.80 -4.43
C ALA A 251 -2.33 -9.76 -5.33
N ALA A 252 -2.78 -9.28 -6.49
CA ALA A 252 -3.53 -10.08 -7.44
C ALA A 252 -2.71 -11.27 -8.00
N ASN A 253 -1.42 -11.08 -8.26
CA ASN A 253 -0.53 -12.15 -8.71
C ASN A 253 -0.34 -13.19 -7.61
N HIS A 254 -0.06 -12.76 -6.39
CA HIS A 254 0.04 -13.65 -5.22
C HIS A 254 -1.22 -14.50 -5.06
N TYR A 255 -2.40 -13.90 -5.11
CA TYR A 255 -3.67 -14.64 -5.07
C TYR A 255 -3.73 -15.73 -6.15
N SER A 256 -3.39 -15.38 -7.40
CA SER A 256 -3.40 -16.33 -8.52
C SER A 256 -2.42 -17.48 -8.34
N GLU A 257 -1.20 -17.19 -7.90
CA GLU A 257 -0.16 -18.19 -7.68
C GLU A 257 -0.56 -19.16 -6.56
N GLN A 258 -1.05 -18.63 -5.43
CA GLN A 258 -1.46 -19.45 -4.29
C GLN A 258 -2.67 -20.32 -4.65
N MET A 259 -3.67 -19.78 -5.36
CA MET A 259 -4.81 -20.58 -5.80
C MET A 259 -4.39 -21.68 -6.79
N ALA A 260 -3.48 -21.39 -7.71
CA ALA A 260 -2.98 -22.38 -8.68
C ALA A 260 -2.19 -23.51 -8.00
N GLN A 261 -1.46 -23.22 -6.92
CA GLN A 261 -0.69 -24.22 -6.18
C GLN A 261 -1.55 -25.06 -5.24
N ARG A 262 -2.56 -24.47 -4.59
CA ARG A 262 -3.33 -25.11 -3.51
C ARG A 262 -4.57 -25.87 -4.01
N VAL A 263 -5.17 -25.44 -5.12
CA VAL A 263 -6.44 -26.02 -5.60
C VAL A 263 -6.18 -27.22 -6.50
N SER A 264 -6.83 -28.34 -6.19
CA SER A 264 -6.90 -29.53 -7.05
C SER A 264 -8.32 -29.75 -7.53
N PHE A 265 -8.55 -29.62 -8.84
CA PHE A 265 -9.88 -29.78 -9.43
C PHE A 265 -10.20 -31.25 -9.79
N PRO A 266 -11.46 -31.70 -9.63
CA PRO A 266 -12.51 -31.03 -8.85
C PRO A 266 -12.25 -31.12 -7.33
N THR A 267 -12.72 -30.12 -6.59
CA THR A 267 -12.77 -30.17 -5.12
C THR A 267 -13.89 -31.10 -4.66
N ASP A 268 -13.79 -31.64 -3.44
CA ASP A 268 -14.83 -32.52 -2.89
C ASP A 268 -16.10 -31.74 -2.56
N THR A 269 -15.95 -30.52 -2.03
CA THR A 269 -17.07 -29.65 -1.64
C THR A 269 -16.83 -28.22 -2.11
N LEU A 270 -17.90 -27.42 -2.12
CA LEU A 270 -17.80 -25.99 -2.40
C LEU A 270 -17.07 -25.28 -1.23
N GLN A 271 -17.34 -25.72 0.00
CA GLN A 271 -16.71 -25.17 1.20
C GLN A 271 -15.18 -25.29 1.15
N GLU A 272 -14.64 -26.43 0.71
CA GLU A 272 -13.18 -26.60 0.53
C GLU A 272 -12.59 -25.52 -0.39
N LEU A 273 -13.24 -25.25 -1.52
CA LEU A 273 -12.79 -24.24 -2.48
C LEU A 273 -12.92 -22.82 -1.91
N LEU A 274 -14.01 -22.54 -1.20
CA LEU A 274 -14.25 -21.25 -0.57
C LEU A 274 -13.24 -20.96 0.55
N ASP A 275 -12.89 -21.96 1.37
CA ASP A 275 -11.91 -21.79 2.44
C ASP A 275 -10.49 -21.58 1.90
N LEU A 276 -10.11 -22.27 0.81
CA LEU A 276 -8.86 -22.00 0.08
C LEU A 276 -8.84 -20.57 -0.48
N HIS A 277 -9.94 -20.12 -1.09
CA HIS A 277 -10.10 -18.76 -1.58
C HIS A 277 -9.92 -17.74 -0.46
N THR A 278 -10.64 -17.88 0.66
CA THR A 278 -10.56 -16.96 1.81
C THR A 278 -9.14 -16.86 2.34
N ALA A 279 -8.40 -17.98 2.44
CA ALA A 279 -7.00 -17.96 2.87
C ALA A 279 -6.11 -17.17 1.90
N CYS A 280 -6.25 -17.39 0.59
CA CYS A 280 -5.44 -16.71 -0.42
C CYS A 280 -5.80 -15.23 -0.56
N GLU A 281 -7.09 -14.88 -0.44
CA GLU A 281 -7.58 -13.51 -0.47
C GLU A 281 -7.03 -12.72 0.72
N ARG A 282 -7.10 -13.28 1.94
CA ARG A 282 -6.52 -12.66 3.14
C ARG A 282 -5.04 -12.31 2.98
N GLU A 283 -4.25 -13.24 2.42
CA GLU A 283 -2.83 -13.02 2.12
C GLU A 283 -2.64 -11.88 1.09
N ALA A 284 -3.47 -11.85 0.04
CA ALA A 284 -3.40 -10.82 -0.99
C ALA A 284 -3.76 -9.43 -0.46
N ILE A 285 -4.81 -9.32 0.38
CA ILE A 285 -5.18 -8.06 1.04
C ILE A 285 -4.02 -7.58 1.92
N ALA A 286 -3.36 -8.48 2.67
CA ALA A 286 -2.24 -8.12 3.54
C ALA A 286 -1.07 -7.52 2.75
N ILE A 287 -0.72 -8.14 1.61
CA ILE A 287 0.30 -7.62 0.68
C ILE A 287 -0.08 -6.24 0.15
N PHE A 288 -1.35 -6.03 -0.20
CA PHE A 288 -1.82 -4.72 -0.65
C PHE A 288 -1.73 -3.69 0.49
N MET A 289 -2.15 -4.03 1.70
CA MET A 289 -2.11 -3.13 2.86
C MET A 289 -0.68 -2.71 3.22
N GLU A 290 0.28 -3.62 3.09
CA GLU A 290 1.71 -3.35 3.34
C GLU A 290 2.33 -2.40 2.31
N HIS A 291 1.94 -2.51 1.04
CA HIS A 291 2.62 -1.79 -0.06
C HIS A 291 1.86 -0.58 -0.60
N SER A 292 0.59 -0.41 -0.26
CA SER A 292 -0.17 0.79 -0.63
C SER A 292 -0.03 1.90 0.42
N PHE A 293 -0.33 3.14 0.05
CA PHE A 293 -0.48 4.27 0.97
C PHE A 293 -1.29 5.37 0.28
N LYS A 294 -1.91 6.28 1.04
CA LYS A 294 -2.69 7.42 0.50
C LYS A 294 -3.73 6.98 -0.57
N ASP A 295 -4.44 5.88 -0.29
CA ASP A 295 -5.59 5.44 -1.09
C ASP A 295 -6.87 6.07 -0.53
N ASP A 296 -6.94 7.40 -0.53
CA ASP A 296 -7.93 8.19 0.23
C ASP A 296 -9.39 7.84 -0.13
N ASN A 297 -9.62 7.42 -1.38
CA ASN A 297 -10.93 7.03 -1.90
C ASN A 297 -11.13 5.50 -2.00
N GLN A 298 -10.18 4.72 -1.49
CA GLN A 298 -10.17 3.25 -1.55
C GLN A 298 -10.33 2.69 -2.97
N ALA A 299 -9.92 3.48 -3.98
CA ALA A 299 -10.14 3.15 -5.38
C ALA A 299 -9.24 1.98 -5.81
N PHE A 300 -8.02 1.89 -5.26
CA PHE A 300 -7.12 0.78 -5.54
C PHE A 300 -7.52 -0.47 -4.75
N GLN A 301 -7.97 -0.32 -3.50
CA GLN A 301 -8.51 -1.46 -2.76
C GLN A 301 -9.76 -2.04 -3.44
N LYS A 302 -10.68 -1.19 -3.89
CA LYS A 302 -11.85 -1.62 -4.67
C LYS A 302 -11.43 -2.38 -5.93
N ASN A 303 -10.46 -1.86 -6.68
CA ASN A 303 -9.94 -2.51 -7.88
C ASN A 303 -9.37 -3.91 -7.55
N LEU A 304 -8.64 -4.06 -6.44
CA LEU A 304 -8.17 -5.37 -5.99
C LEU A 304 -9.33 -6.34 -5.71
N VAL A 305 -10.39 -5.88 -5.03
CA VAL A 305 -11.58 -6.70 -4.77
C VAL A 305 -12.23 -7.16 -6.07
N GLU A 306 -12.39 -6.25 -7.05
CA GLU A 306 -12.93 -6.60 -8.38
C GLU A 306 -12.08 -7.68 -9.07
N ILE A 307 -10.75 -7.51 -9.09
CA ILE A 307 -9.85 -8.50 -9.69
C ILE A 307 -9.91 -9.85 -8.98
N ILE A 308 -9.91 -9.87 -7.65
CA ILE A 308 -9.98 -11.12 -6.88
C ILE A 308 -11.33 -11.80 -7.12
N LYS A 309 -12.43 -11.04 -7.16
CA LYS A 309 -13.77 -11.56 -7.42
C LYS A 309 -13.87 -12.19 -8.81
N ASP A 310 -13.40 -11.51 -9.83
CA ASP A 310 -13.34 -12.03 -11.21
C ASP A 310 -12.53 -13.32 -11.31
N LYS A 311 -11.42 -13.42 -10.58
CA LYS A 311 -10.60 -14.63 -10.53
C LYS A 311 -11.30 -15.76 -9.77
N GLN A 312 -11.98 -15.45 -8.66
CA GLN A 312 -12.78 -16.42 -7.91
C GLN A 312 -13.87 -17.02 -8.80
N ASP A 313 -14.60 -16.19 -9.55
CA ASP A 313 -15.68 -16.64 -10.44
C ASP A 313 -15.17 -17.58 -11.53
N LYS A 314 -14.01 -17.29 -12.13
CA LYS A 314 -13.35 -18.18 -13.11
C LYS A 314 -12.91 -19.51 -12.50
N ILE A 315 -12.41 -19.47 -11.26
CA ILE A 315 -11.99 -20.68 -10.52
C ILE A 315 -13.20 -21.56 -10.17
N LEU A 316 -14.32 -20.94 -9.74
CA LEU A 316 -15.58 -21.64 -9.49
C LEU A 316 -16.08 -22.34 -10.75
N LEU A 317 -16.15 -21.62 -11.88
CA LEU A 317 -16.57 -22.20 -13.16
C LEU A 317 -15.70 -23.38 -13.57
N ARG A 318 -14.36 -23.24 -13.46
CA ARG A 318 -13.43 -24.33 -13.78
C ARG A 318 -13.62 -25.55 -12.88
N ASN A 319 -13.95 -25.35 -11.61
CA ASN A 319 -14.25 -26.46 -10.69
C ASN A 319 -15.54 -27.19 -11.09
N GLU A 320 -16.57 -26.44 -11.47
CA GLU A 320 -17.82 -27.02 -11.97
C GLU A 320 -17.60 -27.83 -13.25
N GLU A 321 -16.89 -27.27 -14.23
CA GLU A 321 -16.56 -27.96 -15.48
C GLU A 321 -15.76 -29.24 -15.25
N ALA A 322 -14.76 -29.20 -14.36
CA ALA A 322 -13.98 -30.37 -13.98
C ALA A 322 -14.85 -31.44 -13.31
N SER A 323 -15.78 -31.03 -12.44
CA SER A 323 -16.74 -31.92 -11.79
C SER A 323 -17.69 -32.57 -12.80
N VAL A 324 -18.26 -31.80 -13.72
CA VAL A 324 -19.13 -32.34 -14.79
C VAL A 324 -18.39 -33.38 -15.60
N LYS A 325 -17.20 -33.03 -16.10
CA LYS A 325 -16.38 -33.91 -16.93
C LYS A 325 -16.05 -35.21 -16.21
N PHE A 326 -15.55 -35.13 -14.98
CA PHE A 326 -15.21 -36.30 -14.19
C PHE A 326 -16.42 -37.20 -13.91
N CYS A 327 -17.56 -36.62 -13.55
CA CYS A 327 -18.79 -37.37 -13.28
C CYS A 327 -19.32 -38.06 -14.54
N GLN A 328 -19.30 -37.38 -15.69
CA GLN A 328 -19.73 -37.95 -16.98
C GLN A 328 -18.87 -39.14 -17.37
N GLU A 329 -17.53 -39.00 -17.35
CA GLU A 329 -16.61 -40.09 -17.69
C GLU A 329 -16.80 -41.30 -16.77
N LYS A 330 -16.99 -41.08 -15.47
CA LYS A 330 -17.25 -42.16 -14.51
C LYS A 330 -18.60 -42.82 -14.73
N LEU A 331 -19.63 -42.04 -15.03
CA LEU A 331 -20.97 -42.55 -15.22
C LEU A 331 -21.09 -43.31 -16.56
N GLU A 332 -20.42 -42.87 -17.62
CA GLU A 332 -20.28 -43.64 -18.86
C GLU A 332 -19.59 -44.99 -18.62
N GLN A 333 -18.55 -45.01 -17.79
CA GLN A 333 -17.85 -46.24 -17.43
C GLN A 333 -18.75 -47.21 -16.65
N LEU A 334 -19.49 -46.72 -15.64
CA LEU A 334 -20.36 -47.53 -14.79
C LEU A 334 -21.63 -47.99 -15.53
N SER A 335 -22.17 -47.17 -16.42
CA SER A 335 -23.39 -47.48 -17.19
C SER A 335 -23.17 -48.41 -18.38
N LYS A 336 -21.93 -48.69 -18.76
CA LYS A 336 -21.61 -49.51 -19.94
C LYS A 336 -22.32 -50.87 -19.93
N SER A 337 -22.23 -51.63 -18.84
CA SER A 337 -22.89 -52.94 -18.72
C SER A 337 -24.41 -52.81 -18.83
N LEU A 338 -25.00 -51.83 -18.16
CA LEU A 338 -26.43 -51.59 -18.21
C LEU A 338 -26.89 -51.27 -19.65
N MET A 339 -26.16 -50.42 -20.37
CA MET A 339 -26.47 -50.05 -21.75
C MET A 339 -26.34 -51.25 -22.71
N GLU A 340 -25.32 -52.09 -22.52
CA GLU A 340 -25.15 -53.34 -23.26
C GLU A 340 -26.32 -54.30 -23.00
N ASP A 341 -26.73 -54.48 -21.73
CA ASP A 341 -27.85 -55.34 -21.33
C ASP A 341 -29.20 -54.85 -21.90
N ILE A 342 -29.41 -53.52 -21.93
CA ILE A 342 -30.58 -52.89 -22.57
C ILE A 342 -30.57 -53.22 -24.07
N SER A 343 -29.44 -53.01 -24.75
CA SER A 343 -29.32 -53.23 -26.20
C SER A 343 -29.48 -54.70 -26.60
N ALA A 344 -29.04 -55.62 -25.75
CA ALA A 344 -29.18 -57.06 -25.93
C ALA A 344 -30.59 -57.58 -25.60
N GLY A 345 -31.49 -56.72 -25.11
CA GLY A 345 -32.86 -57.10 -24.77
C GLY A 345 -32.99 -57.97 -23.51
N ILE A 346 -31.99 -57.96 -22.62
CA ILE A 346 -31.96 -58.81 -21.41
C ILE A 346 -33.17 -58.54 -20.50
N PHE A 347 -33.65 -57.29 -20.49
CA PHE A 347 -34.82 -56.87 -19.70
C PHE A 347 -36.17 -57.13 -20.39
N SER A 348 -36.20 -57.66 -21.62
CA SER A 348 -37.45 -57.97 -22.36
C SER A 348 -38.02 -59.35 -22.03
N VAL A 349 -38.00 -59.71 -20.74
CA VAL A 349 -38.49 -61.00 -20.20
C VAL A 349 -39.52 -60.75 -19.09
N PRO A 350 -40.39 -61.73 -18.75
CA PRO A 350 -41.28 -61.58 -17.60
C PRO A 350 -40.49 -61.31 -16.31
N GLY A 351 -40.80 -60.20 -15.62
CA GLY A 351 -40.05 -59.72 -14.45
C GLY A 351 -38.83 -58.85 -14.78
N GLY A 352 -38.60 -58.53 -16.06
CA GLY A 352 -37.46 -57.74 -16.52
C GLY A 352 -37.43 -56.29 -16.01
N HIS A 353 -38.58 -55.69 -15.70
CA HIS A 353 -38.61 -54.36 -15.08
C HIS A 353 -37.95 -54.37 -13.69
N LYS A 354 -38.20 -55.41 -12.89
CA LYS A 354 -37.59 -55.53 -11.56
C LYS A 354 -36.06 -55.67 -11.67
N LEU A 355 -35.58 -56.48 -12.60
CA LEU A 355 -34.16 -56.69 -12.84
C LEU A 355 -33.46 -55.40 -13.34
N TYR A 356 -34.16 -54.62 -14.17
CA TYR A 356 -33.67 -53.32 -14.63
C TYR A 356 -33.51 -52.33 -13.45
N VAL A 357 -34.53 -52.22 -12.60
CA VAL A 357 -34.51 -51.35 -11.42
C VAL A 357 -33.36 -51.75 -10.47
N GLU A 358 -33.20 -53.04 -10.18
CA GLU A 358 -32.10 -53.53 -9.32
C GLU A 358 -30.71 -53.21 -9.91
N THR A 359 -30.52 -53.37 -11.22
CA THR A 359 -29.27 -53.03 -11.91
C THR A 359 -29.00 -51.53 -11.88
N LYS A 360 -30.02 -50.71 -12.11
CA LYS A 360 -29.96 -49.24 -12.04
C LYS A 360 -29.64 -48.76 -10.62
N GLU A 361 -30.27 -49.32 -9.59
CA GLU A 361 -29.98 -49.02 -8.18
C GLU A 361 -28.54 -49.35 -7.80
N LYS A 362 -28.03 -50.51 -8.27
CA LYS A 362 -26.63 -50.89 -8.05
C LYS A 362 -25.66 -49.90 -8.71
N LEU A 363 -25.95 -49.46 -9.92
CA LEU A 363 -25.16 -48.42 -10.60
C LEU A 363 -25.16 -47.11 -9.82
N GLU A 364 -26.31 -46.67 -9.31
CA GLU A 364 -26.40 -45.47 -8.47
C GLU A 364 -25.54 -45.62 -7.20
N GLN A 365 -25.56 -46.79 -6.55
CA GLN A 365 -24.71 -47.07 -5.39
C GLN A 365 -23.21 -47.02 -5.73
N GLU A 366 -22.80 -47.66 -6.82
CA GLU A 366 -21.40 -47.63 -7.30
C GLU A 366 -20.95 -46.21 -7.64
N TYR A 367 -21.81 -45.41 -8.28
CA TYR A 367 -21.54 -44.01 -8.56
C TYR A 367 -21.33 -43.20 -7.27
N TRP A 368 -22.15 -43.43 -6.24
CA TRP A 368 -22.01 -42.73 -4.96
C TRP A 368 -20.74 -43.11 -4.20
N GLN A 369 -20.18 -44.31 -4.41
CA GLN A 369 -18.90 -44.73 -3.83
C GLN A 369 -17.67 -44.08 -4.49
N VAL A 370 -17.79 -43.48 -5.68
CA VAL A 370 -16.66 -42.80 -6.35
C VAL A 370 -16.24 -41.54 -5.56
N PRO A 371 -14.99 -41.41 -5.08
CA PRO A 371 -14.55 -40.19 -4.39
C PRO A 371 -14.34 -39.04 -5.37
N ARG A 372 -14.29 -37.79 -4.86
CA ARG A 372 -13.90 -36.59 -5.64
C ARG A 372 -14.72 -36.31 -6.90
N LYS A 373 -16.03 -36.55 -6.83
CA LYS A 373 -16.96 -36.21 -7.92
C LYS A 373 -17.15 -34.69 -8.08
N GLY A 374 -17.06 -33.96 -6.97
CA GLY A 374 -17.24 -32.51 -6.90
C GLY A 374 -18.70 -32.04 -7.01
N LEU A 375 -18.86 -30.74 -7.24
CA LEU A 375 -20.12 -30.01 -7.04
C LEU A 375 -21.28 -30.50 -7.92
N LYS A 376 -20.99 -30.99 -9.12
CA LYS A 376 -22.00 -31.35 -10.13
C LYS A 376 -22.41 -32.83 -10.09
N ALA A 377 -22.00 -33.57 -9.06
CA ALA A 377 -22.27 -35.00 -8.94
C ALA A 377 -23.76 -35.36 -9.03
N HIS A 378 -24.61 -34.66 -8.29
CA HIS A 378 -26.06 -34.91 -8.27
C HIS A 378 -26.71 -34.50 -9.59
N GLU A 379 -26.33 -33.34 -10.14
CA GLU A 379 -26.89 -32.83 -11.39
C GLU A 379 -26.57 -33.74 -12.58
N VAL A 380 -25.33 -34.25 -12.67
CA VAL A 380 -24.93 -35.20 -13.72
C VAL A 380 -25.68 -36.51 -13.59
N LEU A 381 -25.78 -37.08 -12.38
CA LEU A 381 -26.54 -38.31 -12.15
C LEU A 381 -28.01 -38.13 -12.51
N GLN A 382 -28.64 -37.04 -12.06
CA GLN A 382 -30.06 -36.79 -12.33
C GLN A 382 -30.34 -36.68 -13.84
N ARG A 383 -29.49 -35.98 -14.59
CA ARG A 383 -29.61 -35.90 -16.06
C ARG A 383 -29.50 -37.27 -16.72
N PHE A 384 -28.57 -38.11 -16.25
CA PHE A 384 -28.46 -39.48 -16.73
C PHE A 384 -29.74 -40.28 -16.45
N LEU A 385 -30.24 -40.26 -15.22
CA LEU A 385 -31.46 -40.99 -14.86
C LEU A 385 -32.68 -40.50 -15.66
N GLN A 386 -32.78 -39.20 -15.92
CA GLN A 386 -33.81 -38.64 -16.80
C GLN A 386 -33.69 -39.14 -18.24
N SER A 387 -32.46 -39.28 -18.76
CA SER A 387 -32.24 -39.87 -20.09
C SER A 387 -32.69 -41.33 -20.20
N GLN A 388 -32.67 -42.06 -19.07
CA GLN A 388 -33.10 -43.46 -18.98
C GLN A 388 -34.62 -43.64 -18.79
N ALA A 389 -35.37 -42.57 -18.49
CA ALA A 389 -36.78 -42.67 -18.12
C ALA A 389 -37.67 -43.24 -19.24
N ALA A 390 -37.39 -42.89 -20.50
CA ALA A 390 -38.13 -43.42 -21.65
C ALA A 390 -37.85 -44.93 -21.85
N THR A 391 -36.60 -45.35 -21.63
CA THR A 391 -36.18 -46.75 -21.69
C THR A 391 -36.86 -47.57 -20.60
N GLU A 392 -36.83 -47.07 -19.36
CA GLU A 392 -37.51 -47.69 -18.21
C GLU A 392 -39.01 -47.82 -18.43
N SER A 393 -39.65 -46.76 -18.94
CA SER A 393 -41.08 -46.78 -19.30
C SER A 393 -41.38 -47.85 -20.36
N SER A 394 -40.53 -47.99 -21.37
CA SER A 394 -40.69 -49.01 -22.41
C SER A 394 -40.55 -50.44 -21.86
N ILE A 395 -39.57 -50.67 -20.99
CA ILE A 395 -39.36 -51.96 -20.31
C ILE A 395 -40.56 -52.29 -19.41
N LEU A 396 -41.06 -51.32 -18.65
CA LEU A 396 -42.23 -51.49 -17.77
C LEU A 396 -43.48 -51.88 -18.55
N GLN A 397 -43.74 -51.23 -19.69
CA GLN A 397 -44.89 -51.53 -20.54
C GLN A 397 -44.79 -52.91 -21.20
N GLY A 398 -43.57 -53.30 -21.60
CA GLY A 398 -43.27 -54.59 -22.23
C GLY A 398 -43.27 -55.81 -21.28
N ASP A 399 -43.22 -55.59 -19.97
CA ASP A 399 -43.16 -56.67 -18.98
C ASP A 399 -44.52 -57.38 -18.84
N LYS A 400 -44.60 -58.59 -19.40
CA LYS A 400 -45.80 -59.46 -19.34
C LYS A 400 -46.00 -60.12 -17.98
N GLY A 401 -45.03 -60.04 -17.08
CA GLY A 401 -45.10 -60.57 -15.71
C GLY A 401 -45.83 -59.64 -14.72
N LEU A 402 -46.20 -58.43 -15.15
CA LEU A 402 -46.88 -57.42 -14.33
C LEU A 402 -48.31 -57.20 -14.81
N THR A 403 -49.25 -57.06 -13.87
CA THR A 403 -50.61 -56.58 -14.18
C THR A 403 -50.59 -55.08 -14.48
N GLU A 404 -51.62 -54.58 -15.18
CA GLU A 404 -51.73 -53.14 -15.47
C GLU A 404 -51.78 -52.28 -14.19
N GLU A 405 -52.39 -52.79 -13.11
CA GLU A 405 -52.36 -52.14 -11.79
C GLU A 405 -50.93 -52.07 -11.22
N MET A 406 -50.15 -53.14 -11.32
CA MET A 406 -48.75 -53.16 -10.87
C MET A 406 -47.88 -52.22 -11.69
N LYS A 407 -48.13 -52.10 -13.00
CA LYS A 407 -47.43 -51.14 -13.88
C LYS A 407 -47.76 -49.70 -13.50
N ALA A 408 -49.03 -49.39 -13.27
CA ALA A 408 -49.45 -48.06 -12.82
C ALA A 408 -48.81 -47.68 -11.47
N MET A 409 -48.78 -48.61 -10.51
CA MET A 409 -48.11 -48.41 -9.22
C MET A 409 -46.60 -48.20 -9.34
N ALA A 410 -45.93 -48.90 -10.26
CA ALA A 410 -44.50 -48.72 -10.50
C ALA A 410 -44.20 -47.36 -11.16
N ALA A 411 -45.00 -46.96 -12.14
CA ALA A 411 -44.87 -45.64 -12.78
C ALA A 411 -45.10 -44.49 -11.78
N GLU A 412 -46.05 -44.64 -10.87
CA GLU A 412 -46.29 -43.63 -9.82
C GLU A 412 -45.15 -43.56 -8.81
N ARG A 413 -44.57 -44.71 -8.42
CA ARG A 413 -43.35 -44.74 -7.58
C ARG A 413 -42.17 -44.06 -8.26
N ALA A 414 -41.92 -44.34 -9.53
CA ALA A 414 -40.85 -43.71 -10.29
C ALA A 414 -41.02 -42.17 -10.40
N LYS A 415 -42.26 -41.68 -10.57
CA LYS A 415 -42.54 -40.24 -10.53
C LYS A 415 -42.24 -39.63 -9.17
N LYS A 416 -42.63 -40.31 -8.08
CA LYS A 416 -42.37 -39.85 -6.72
C LYS A 416 -40.87 -39.77 -6.44
N GLU A 417 -40.11 -40.81 -6.80
CA GLU A 417 -38.65 -40.83 -6.65
C GLU A 417 -37.97 -39.72 -7.48
N ALA A 418 -38.43 -39.47 -8.71
CA ALA A 418 -37.92 -38.39 -9.54
C ALA A 418 -38.15 -37.01 -8.90
N ALA A 419 -39.34 -36.79 -8.31
CA ALA A 419 -39.67 -35.56 -7.59
C ALA A 419 -38.81 -35.40 -6.31
N GLU A 420 -38.59 -36.48 -5.56
CA GLU A 420 -37.71 -36.48 -4.39
C GLU A 420 -36.26 -36.12 -4.76
N LYS A 421 -35.73 -36.68 -5.86
CA LYS A 421 -34.40 -36.34 -6.39
C LYS A 421 -34.30 -34.89 -6.86
N GLU A 422 -35.35 -34.36 -7.49
CA GLU A 422 -35.40 -32.95 -7.89
C GLU A 422 -35.42 -32.02 -6.67
N GLN A 423 -36.18 -32.37 -5.63
CA GLN A 423 -36.21 -31.64 -4.37
C GLN A 423 -34.84 -31.63 -3.68
N GLU A 424 -34.12 -32.76 -3.69
CA GLU A 424 -32.76 -32.84 -3.13
C GLU A 424 -31.76 -31.96 -3.90
N LEU A 425 -31.83 -31.93 -5.23
CA LEU A 425 -31.00 -31.03 -6.04
C LEU A 425 -31.28 -29.55 -5.71
N LEU A 426 -32.55 -29.18 -5.54
CA LEU A 426 -32.94 -27.82 -5.13
C LEU A 426 -32.38 -27.47 -3.74
N ARG A 427 -32.43 -28.42 -2.80
CA ARG A 427 -31.86 -28.25 -1.46
C ARG A 427 -30.35 -27.99 -1.49
N GLN A 428 -29.63 -28.71 -2.35
CA GLN A 428 -28.19 -28.51 -2.55
C GLN A 428 -27.87 -27.14 -3.17
N LYS A 429 -28.60 -26.74 -4.22
CA LYS A 429 -28.43 -25.41 -4.82
C LYS A 429 -28.66 -24.28 -3.81
N LEU A 430 -29.65 -24.42 -2.93
CA LEU A 430 -29.89 -23.46 -1.85
C LEU A 430 -28.73 -23.43 -0.85
N GLN A 431 -28.19 -24.60 -0.48
CA GLN A 431 -27.03 -24.70 0.40
C GLN A 431 -25.77 -24.06 -0.23
N GLU A 432 -25.53 -24.28 -1.51
CA GLU A 432 -24.41 -23.65 -2.24
C GLU A 432 -24.54 -22.13 -2.28
N GLN A 433 -25.75 -21.61 -2.55
CA GLN A 433 -26.01 -20.17 -2.51
C GLN A 433 -25.77 -19.58 -1.12
N GLN A 434 -26.19 -20.29 -0.06
CA GLN A 434 -25.94 -19.86 1.31
C GLN A 434 -24.44 -19.83 1.63
N GLN A 435 -23.69 -20.86 1.25
CA GLN A 435 -22.23 -20.91 1.43
C GLN A 435 -21.51 -19.76 0.70
N GLN A 436 -21.94 -19.44 -0.53
CA GLN A 436 -21.40 -18.31 -1.28
C GLN A 436 -21.69 -16.97 -0.60
N MET A 437 -22.91 -16.77 -0.10
CA MET A 437 -23.28 -15.56 0.64
C MET A 437 -22.46 -15.40 1.93
N GLU A 438 -22.27 -16.49 2.67
CA GLU A 438 -21.44 -16.50 3.88
C GLU A 438 -19.96 -16.23 3.56
N ALA A 439 -19.43 -16.78 2.47
CA ALA A 439 -18.06 -16.49 2.03
C ALA A 439 -17.88 -15.03 1.60
N GLN A 440 -18.84 -14.44 0.87
CA GLN A 440 -18.83 -13.02 0.52
C GLN A 440 -18.82 -12.12 1.76
N LYS A 441 -19.64 -12.47 2.78
CA LYS A 441 -19.65 -11.75 4.05
C LYS A 441 -18.30 -11.81 4.75
N ARG A 442 -17.66 -12.99 4.80
CA ARG A 442 -16.31 -13.18 5.36
C ARG A 442 -15.25 -12.35 4.62
N SER A 443 -15.26 -12.37 3.28
CA SER A 443 -14.36 -11.57 2.44
C SER A 443 -14.50 -10.06 2.71
N ARG A 444 -15.74 -9.57 2.83
CA ARG A 444 -16.03 -8.18 3.18
C ARG A 444 -15.49 -7.84 4.57
N GLU A 445 -15.77 -8.66 5.57
CA GLU A 445 -15.30 -8.44 6.95
C GLU A 445 -13.77 -8.41 7.03
N GLU A 446 -13.08 -9.28 6.30
CA GLU A 446 -11.60 -9.32 6.24
C GLU A 446 -11.03 -8.05 5.60
N ASN A 447 -11.60 -7.59 4.48
CA ASN A 447 -11.19 -6.34 3.83
C ASN A 447 -11.31 -5.13 4.77
N ILE A 448 -12.42 -5.04 5.50
CA ILE A 448 -12.66 -3.96 6.46
C ILE A 448 -11.73 -4.07 7.66
N LEU A 449 -11.49 -5.29 8.17
CA LEU A 449 -10.60 -5.51 9.31
C LEU A 449 -9.17 -5.03 9.01
N GLN A 450 -8.58 -5.47 7.90
CA GLN A 450 -7.21 -5.09 7.56
C GLN A 450 -7.09 -3.60 7.19
N LEU A 451 -8.12 -3.01 6.57
CA LEU A 451 -8.17 -1.57 6.33
C LEU A 451 -8.18 -0.80 7.66
N LYS A 452 -8.98 -1.23 8.63
CA LYS A 452 -9.05 -0.61 9.95
C LYS A 452 -7.69 -0.63 10.65
N GLU A 453 -7.00 -1.77 10.66
CA GLU A 453 -5.66 -1.88 11.24
C GLU A 453 -4.65 -0.96 10.56
N LYS A 454 -4.75 -0.81 9.24
CA LYS A 454 -3.91 0.11 8.47
C LYS A 454 -4.17 1.57 8.84
N LEU A 455 -5.44 2.00 8.84
CA LEU A 455 -5.83 3.38 9.15
C LEU A 455 -5.42 3.79 10.57
N GLU A 456 -5.50 2.88 11.55
CA GLU A 456 -5.01 3.15 12.92
C GLU A 456 -3.48 3.33 12.96
N ARG A 457 -2.71 2.52 12.23
CA ARG A 457 -1.24 2.71 12.12
C ARG A 457 -0.88 4.04 11.44
N GLU A 458 -1.59 4.40 10.36
CA GLU A 458 -1.38 5.66 9.65
C GLU A 458 -1.72 6.87 10.55
N LYS A 459 -2.79 6.76 11.33
CA LYS A 459 -3.16 7.77 12.35
C LYS A 459 -2.06 7.95 13.40
N GLU A 460 -1.50 6.86 13.93
CA GLU A 460 -0.38 6.94 14.88
C GLU A 460 0.83 7.66 14.28
N ASN A 461 1.11 7.47 12.98
CA ASN A 461 2.17 8.20 12.28
C ASN A 461 1.86 9.70 12.19
N ILE A 462 0.64 10.06 11.80
CA ILE A 462 0.19 11.46 11.71
C ILE A 462 0.30 12.14 13.07
N LEU A 463 -0.15 11.48 14.14
CA LEU A 463 -0.05 12.04 15.49
C LEU A 463 1.41 12.21 15.94
N ARG A 464 2.29 11.27 15.62
CA ARG A 464 3.73 11.40 15.92
C ARG A 464 4.34 12.59 15.19
N GLU A 465 4.00 12.77 13.92
CA GLU A 465 4.46 13.91 13.11
C GLU A 465 3.94 15.25 13.65
N GLN A 466 2.64 15.36 13.92
CA GLN A 466 2.04 16.57 14.47
C GLN A 466 2.62 16.94 15.85
N ASN A 467 2.82 15.96 16.73
CA ASN A 467 3.46 16.19 18.03
C ASN A 467 4.91 16.67 17.89
N MET A 468 5.68 16.10 16.96
CA MET A 468 7.05 16.56 16.67
C MET A 468 7.07 18.03 16.22
N ILE A 469 6.13 18.43 15.36
CA ILE A 469 6.00 19.83 14.90
C ILE A 469 5.62 20.73 16.08
N LEU A 470 4.67 20.31 16.91
CA LEU A 470 4.24 21.06 18.09
C LEU A 470 5.39 21.27 19.08
N GLU A 471 6.15 20.22 19.40
CA GLU A 471 7.33 20.30 20.27
C GLU A 471 8.37 21.28 19.73
N HIS A 472 8.65 21.23 18.43
CA HIS A 472 9.58 22.16 17.78
C HIS A 472 9.11 23.61 17.86
N LYS A 473 7.84 23.88 17.54
CA LYS A 473 7.29 25.25 17.61
C LYS A 473 7.27 25.79 19.04
N LEU A 474 6.94 24.94 20.03
CA LEU A 474 7.00 25.34 21.44
C LEU A 474 8.42 25.69 21.88
N LYS A 475 9.43 24.92 21.46
CA LYS A 475 10.83 25.23 21.73
C LYS A 475 11.24 26.57 21.13
N VAL A 476 10.92 26.82 19.86
CA VAL A 476 11.23 28.09 19.20
C VAL A 476 10.53 29.26 19.90
N GLN A 477 9.27 29.09 20.31
CA GLN A 477 8.53 30.08 21.07
C GLN A 477 9.22 30.40 22.41
N GLU A 478 9.67 29.39 23.15
CA GLU A 478 10.40 29.58 24.40
C GLU A 478 11.72 30.34 24.19
N ASP A 479 12.47 30.00 23.14
CA ASP A 479 13.73 30.67 22.81
C ASP A 479 13.50 32.16 22.49
N LEU A 480 12.45 32.49 21.72
CA LEU A 480 12.08 33.89 21.43
C LEU A 480 11.72 34.67 22.69
N LEU A 481 11.01 34.05 23.64
CA LEU A 481 10.69 34.67 24.94
C LEU A 481 11.95 34.93 25.75
N ARG A 482 12.88 33.97 25.82
CA ARG A 482 14.17 34.10 26.51
C ARG A 482 15.04 35.20 25.89
N GLU A 483 14.98 35.37 24.57
CA GLU A 483 15.68 36.42 23.82
C GLU A 483 14.99 37.81 23.90
N GLY A 484 13.78 37.89 24.47
CA GLY A 484 13.05 39.15 24.66
C GLY A 484 12.09 39.54 23.52
N PHE A 485 11.86 38.67 22.54
CA PHE A 485 10.99 38.92 21.38
C PHE A 485 9.53 38.51 21.63
N LYS A 486 8.89 39.19 22.59
CA LYS A 486 7.51 38.86 23.04
C LYS A 486 6.47 38.88 21.92
N SER A 487 6.44 39.94 21.09
CA SER A 487 5.49 40.06 19.98
C SER A 487 5.58 38.87 19.02
N LYS A 488 6.80 38.46 18.64
CA LYS A 488 7.01 37.33 17.73
C LYS A 488 6.61 35.99 18.36
N SER A 489 6.87 35.83 19.65
CA SER A 489 6.37 34.68 20.41
C SER A 489 4.84 34.67 20.49
N GLU A 490 4.20 35.83 20.55
CA GLU A 490 2.74 35.96 20.57
C GLU A 490 2.14 35.60 19.20
N ASP A 491 2.78 36.01 18.11
CA ASP A 491 2.35 35.67 16.74
C ASP A 491 2.33 34.15 16.50
N MET A 492 3.26 33.41 17.11
CA MET A 492 3.30 31.93 17.04
C MET A 492 2.13 31.23 17.78
N ASN A 493 1.42 31.92 18.67
CA ASN A 493 0.33 31.28 19.43
C ASN A 493 -0.81 30.80 18.53
N ALA A 494 -1.10 31.52 17.44
CA ALA A 494 -2.15 31.14 16.51
C ALA A 494 -1.84 29.78 15.86
N GLU A 495 -0.62 29.60 15.36
CA GLU A 495 -0.15 28.33 14.77
C GLU A 495 -0.13 27.19 15.79
N ILE A 496 0.37 27.44 17.01
CA ILE A 496 0.43 26.44 18.08
C ILE A 496 -0.97 25.99 18.49
N ASN A 497 -1.92 26.93 18.62
CA ASN A 497 -3.30 26.61 18.96
C ASN A 497 -3.99 25.86 17.81
N HIS A 498 -3.72 26.24 16.56
CA HIS A 498 -4.20 25.50 15.39
C HIS A 498 -3.68 24.06 15.40
N LEU A 499 -2.38 23.84 15.64
CA LEU A 499 -1.79 22.50 15.76
C LEU A 499 -2.39 21.70 16.92
N ARG A 500 -2.58 22.30 18.10
CA ARG A 500 -3.24 21.64 19.24
C ARG A 500 -4.66 21.22 18.90
N ASN A 501 -5.40 22.07 18.18
CA ASN A 501 -6.74 21.75 17.71
C ASN A 501 -6.72 20.61 16.69
N MET A 502 -5.78 20.61 15.74
CA MET A 502 -5.60 19.51 14.77
C MET A 502 -5.20 18.18 15.43
N ILE A 503 -4.34 18.22 16.45
CA ILE A 503 -3.98 17.02 17.24
C ILE A 503 -5.21 16.53 18.00
N GLY A 504 -5.94 17.45 18.64
CA GLY A 504 -7.18 17.15 19.34
C GLY A 504 -8.22 16.52 18.42
N SER A 505 -8.43 17.10 17.23
CA SER A 505 -9.35 16.58 16.21
C SER A 505 -8.88 15.22 15.70
N THR A 506 -7.59 15.04 15.40
CA THR A 506 -7.06 13.73 14.97
C THR A 506 -7.21 12.68 16.08
N GLN A 507 -7.13 13.06 17.36
CA GLN A 507 -7.40 12.16 18.47
C GLN A 507 -8.90 11.83 18.62
N SER A 508 -9.80 12.80 18.40
CA SER A 508 -11.26 12.68 18.62
C SER A 508 -12.08 12.21 17.40
N ASP A 509 -11.67 12.56 16.17
CA ASP A 509 -12.39 12.31 14.90
C ASP A 509 -12.44 10.82 14.51
N ASN A 510 -11.56 10.03 15.11
CA ASN A 510 -11.91 8.79 15.78
C ASN A 510 -12.85 7.80 15.06
N SER A 511 -14.13 7.96 15.35
CA SER A 511 -15.16 7.01 14.92
C SER A 511 -15.79 7.42 13.59
N PRO A 512 -16.26 8.67 13.37
CA PRO A 512 -17.09 8.97 12.20
C PRO A 512 -16.37 8.85 10.85
N LEU A 513 -15.14 9.37 10.68
CA LEU A 513 -14.46 9.37 9.38
C LEU A 513 -13.97 7.98 8.98
N MET A 514 -13.31 7.26 9.90
CA MET A 514 -12.90 5.88 9.66
C MET A 514 -14.13 4.99 9.41
N THR A 515 -15.23 5.19 10.15
CA THR A 515 -16.49 4.47 9.90
C THR A 515 -17.07 4.81 8.54
N GLN A 516 -17.06 6.07 8.10
CA GLN A 516 -17.51 6.44 6.76
C GLN A 516 -16.67 5.79 5.65
N ILE A 517 -15.35 5.74 5.80
CA ILE A 517 -14.44 5.06 4.87
C ILE A 517 -14.76 3.56 4.80
N MET A 518 -14.89 2.91 5.97
CA MET A 518 -15.22 1.50 6.07
C MET A 518 -16.61 1.19 5.49
N ASP A 519 -17.63 2.00 5.80
CA ASP A 519 -19.00 1.84 5.32
C ASP A 519 -19.09 2.04 3.81
N ARG A 520 -18.35 3.02 3.26
CA ARG A 520 -18.25 3.24 1.83
C ARG A 520 -17.64 2.03 1.14
N LEU A 521 -16.49 1.56 1.61
CA LEU A 521 -15.84 0.38 1.03
C LEU A 521 -16.72 -0.86 1.16
N ALA A 522 -17.35 -1.09 2.33
CA ALA A 522 -18.28 -2.21 2.52
C ALA A 522 -19.43 -2.18 1.50
N SER A 523 -20.02 -1.00 1.28
CA SER A 523 -21.07 -0.80 0.28
C SER A 523 -20.59 -1.06 -1.15
N GLU A 524 -19.36 -0.65 -1.47
CA GLU A 524 -18.75 -0.91 -2.79
C GLU A 524 -18.45 -2.41 -2.99
N ILE A 525 -17.95 -3.11 -1.97
CA ILE A 525 -17.75 -4.57 -2.00
C ILE A 525 -19.08 -5.30 -2.20
N ASP A 526 -20.12 -4.90 -1.45
CA ASP A 526 -21.45 -5.47 -1.58
C ASP A 526 -22.02 -5.29 -3.00
N ALA A 527 -21.79 -4.14 -3.62
CA ALA A 527 -22.17 -3.87 -5.01
C ALA A 527 -21.44 -4.76 -6.03
N ILE A 528 -20.13 -4.98 -5.86
CA ILE A 528 -19.31 -5.87 -6.71
C ILE A 528 -19.83 -7.31 -6.64
N CYS A 529 -20.13 -7.78 -5.44
CA CYS A 529 -20.69 -9.12 -5.20
C CYS A 529 -22.09 -9.29 -5.81
N CYS A 530 -22.92 -8.24 -5.79
CA CYS A 530 -24.28 -8.29 -6.37
C CYS A 530 -24.30 -8.24 -7.90
N ALA A 531 -23.33 -7.56 -8.53
CA ALA A 531 -23.27 -7.42 -9.99
C ALA A 531 -22.92 -8.74 -10.70
N SER A 532 -22.01 -9.53 -10.12
CA SER A 532 -21.56 -10.83 -10.65
C SER A 532 -22.63 -11.93 -10.57
N GLY A 533 -23.55 -11.87 -9.58
CA GLY A 533 -24.68 -12.80 -9.46
C GLY A 533 -25.63 -12.80 -10.68
N LYS A 534 -25.67 -11.71 -11.46
CA LYS A 534 -26.45 -11.63 -12.72
C LYS A 534 -25.78 -12.36 -13.88
N PHE A 535 -24.45 -12.51 -13.88
CA PHE A 535 -23.72 -13.18 -14.96
C PHE A 535 -23.85 -14.72 -14.89
N PHE A 536 -23.82 -15.30 -13.69
CA PHE A 536 -23.98 -16.75 -13.50
C PHE A 536 -25.37 -17.27 -13.92
N SER A 537 -26.43 -16.49 -13.69
CA SER A 537 -27.79 -16.83 -14.14
C SER A 537 -27.91 -16.95 -15.67
N ASN A 538 -27.13 -16.17 -16.42
CA ASN A 538 -27.18 -16.15 -17.88
C ASN A 538 -26.28 -17.21 -18.52
N VAL A 539 -25.12 -17.53 -17.91
CA VAL A 539 -24.20 -18.57 -18.42
C VAL A 539 -24.75 -19.99 -18.20
N LEU A 540 -25.39 -20.25 -17.04
CA LEU A 540 -26.12 -21.51 -16.81
C LEU A 540 -27.27 -21.72 -17.81
N ARG A 541 -27.88 -20.63 -18.31
CA ARG A 541 -28.91 -20.68 -19.35
C ARG A 541 -28.33 -21.05 -20.73
N GLY A 542 -27.08 -20.67 -21.00
CA GLY A 542 -26.36 -20.98 -22.26
C GLY A 542 -25.83 -22.41 -22.35
N PHE A 543 -25.43 -23.02 -21.23
CA PHE A 543 -25.05 -24.45 -21.24
C PHE A 543 -26.25 -25.38 -21.46
N GLY A 544 -27.47 -24.95 -21.14
CA GLY A 544 -28.70 -25.68 -21.48
C GLY A 544 -29.00 -25.75 -22.99
N SER A 545 -28.39 -24.89 -23.82
CA SER A 545 -28.59 -24.89 -25.27
C SER A 545 -27.49 -25.59 -26.07
N LEU A 546 -26.29 -25.77 -25.51
CA LEU A 546 -25.15 -26.41 -26.20
C LEU A 546 -25.21 -27.95 -26.24
N PHE A 547 -26.09 -28.56 -25.45
CA PHE A 547 -26.24 -30.02 -25.38
C PHE A 547 -27.60 -30.52 -25.88
N LYS A 548 -28.31 -29.69 -26.68
CA LYS A 548 -29.53 -30.10 -27.40
C LYS A 548 -29.27 -30.75 -28.76
N ASP A 549 -28.03 -30.72 -29.24
CA ASP A 549 -27.63 -31.39 -30.49
C ASP A 549 -26.53 -32.42 -30.20
N LYS A 550 -26.95 -33.64 -29.83
CA LYS A 550 -26.28 -34.90 -30.18
C LYS A 550 -27.19 -36.09 -29.89
#